data_AF-C7P0Q4-F1
#
_entry.id   AF-C7P0Q4-F1
#
_cell.length_a   1.000
_cell.length_b   1.000
_cell.length_c   1.000
_cell.angle_alpha   90.00
_cell.angle_beta   90.00
_cell.angle_gamma   90.00
#
_symmetry.space_group_name_H-M   'P 1'
#
loop_
_entity.id
_entity.type
_entity.pdbx_description
1 polymer ?
#
loop_
_entity_poly.entity_id
_entity_poly.type
_entity_poly.pdbx_seq_one_letter_code
_entity_poly.pdbx_strand_id
1 'polypeptide(L)'
;MYVGRFVVVGPQVGAYRVSSRSFPNRRALDRDGTITVGPTEDAPETDNPYISYNAVRETDRGVVVGNGSHVDPIAEKLSLGYPARDAVAESLLALDFEKDDYDTPRIAGIVGVDPDDPTTRAEGHGGVIGTVRRDALLVEEVTEPTLVATYETDSPEAFDLEATDAEEIAREVYGHEFEHAVCAAGVTVDGGVETAIYNG
;
A
#
# COMPACT_ATOMS: atom_id res chain seq x y z
N MET A 1 -11.49 2.53 16.33
CA MET A 1 -10.03 2.45 16.56
C MET A 1 -9.32 3.20 15.43
N TYR A 2 -8.24 3.94 15.72
CA TYR A 2 -7.47 4.65 14.69
C TYR A 2 -6.13 3.93 14.43
N VAL A 3 -5.97 3.44 13.20
CA VAL A 3 -4.75 2.72 12.75
C VAL A 3 -3.86 3.55 11.81
N GLY A 4 -4.30 4.77 11.47
CA GLY A 4 -3.65 5.61 10.47
C GLY A 4 -3.81 5.06 9.05
N ARG A 5 -2.71 4.99 8.31
CA ARG A 5 -2.71 4.46 6.93
C ARG A 5 -2.55 2.96 7.00
N PHE A 6 -3.19 2.23 6.10
CA PHE A 6 -2.99 0.78 5.99
C PHE A 6 -2.97 0.33 4.54
N VAL A 7 -2.29 -0.78 4.30
CA VAL A 7 -2.34 -1.55 3.06
C VAL A 7 -3.00 -2.89 3.36
N VAL A 8 -3.70 -3.43 2.37
CA VAL A 8 -4.11 -4.84 2.33
C VAL A 8 -3.46 -5.45 1.11
N VAL A 9 -2.88 -6.63 1.27
CA VAL A 9 -2.20 -7.35 0.18
C VAL A 9 -2.63 -8.80 0.22
N GLY A 10 -3.15 -9.28 -0.89
CA GLY A 10 -3.31 -10.70 -1.20
C GLY A 10 -2.64 -11.02 -2.54
N PRO A 11 -2.74 -12.29 -2.98
CA PRO A 11 -2.16 -12.74 -4.25
C PRO A 11 -2.64 -11.96 -5.48
N GLN A 12 -3.93 -11.64 -5.53
CA GLN A 12 -4.57 -11.01 -6.70
C GLN A 12 -5.36 -9.75 -6.35
N VAL A 13 -5.47 -9.41 -5.07
CA VAL A 13 -6.23 -8.27 -4.58
C VAL A 13 -5.36 -7.45 -3.65
N GLY A 14 -5.54 -6.14 -3.66
CA GLY A 14 -4.93 -5.29 -2.67
C GLY A 14 -5.60 -3.95 -2.56
N ALA A 15 -5.26 -3.25 -1.49
CA ALA A 15 -5.88 -1.99 -1.17
C ALA A 15 -4.91 -1.07 -0.46
N TYR A 16 -5.22 0.21 -0.52
CA TYR A 16 -4.58 1.22 0.29
C TYR A 16 -5.62 2.20 0.81
N ARG A 17 -5.54 2.55 2.09
CA ARG A 17 -6.40 3.58 2.69
C ARG A 17 -5.60 4.61 3.45
N VAL A 18 -5.94 5.87 3.21
CA VAL A 18 -5.53 6.99 4.03
C VAL A 18 -6.55 7.19 5.14
N SER A 19 -6.09 7.11 6.40
CA SER A 19 -6.81 7.70 7.53
C SER A 19 -5.96 8.75 8.20
N SER A 20 -6.55 9.89 8.56
CA SER A 20 -5.80 11.02 9.11
C SER A 20 -6.62 11.96 9.97
N ARG A 21 -6.05 12.34 11.11
CA ARG A 21 -6.58 13.40 11.99
C ARG A 21 -6.09 14.79 11.56
N SER A 22 -4.79 14.90 11.29
CA SER A 22 -4.12 16.19 11.09
C SER A 22 -4.14 16.69 9.65
N PHE A 23 -4.28 15.79 8.67
CA PHE A 23 -4.26 16.12 7.24
C PHE A 23 -5.43 15.45 6.49
N PRO A 24 -6.69 15.82 6.80
CA PRO A 24 -7.88 15.24 6.16
C PRO A 24 -8.13 15.78 4.75
N ASN A 25 -7.60 16.95 4.39
CA ASN A 25 -7.80 17.59 3.08
C ASN A 25 -6.89 16.98 2.00
N ARG A 26 -7.07 15.67 1.76
CA ARG A 26 -6.35 14.90 0.74
C ARG A 26 -7.31 14.02 -0.05
N ARG A 27 -6.87 13.62 -1.23
CA ARG A 27 -7.59 12.73 -2.15
C ARG A 27 -6.63 11.82 -2.88
N ALA A 28 -7.13 10.68 -3.31
CA ALA A 28 -6.51 9.84 -4.32
C ALA A 28 -6.82 10.39 -5.72
N LEU A 29 -5.82 10.41 -6.59
CA LEU A 29 -5.91 10.84 -7.98
C LEU A 29 -5.31 9.74 -8.85
N ASP A 30 -6.06 9.27 -9.84
CA ASP A 30 -5.53 8.35 -10.84
C ASP A 30 -4.83 9.13 -11.96
N ARG A 31 -3.65 8.65 -12.34
CA ARG A 31 -2.78 9.16 -13.40
C ARG A 31 -2.24 7.97 -14.20
N ASP A 32 -3.08 7.43 -15.06
CA ASP A 32 -2.75 6.35 -16.00
C ASP A 32 -2.10 5.14 -15.28
N GLY A 33 -2.77 4.60 -14.25
CA GLY A 33 -2.28 3.42 -13.51
C GLY A 33 -1.34 3.74 -12.35
N THR A 34 -1.07 5.03 -12.11
CA THR A 34 -0.42 5.50 -10.87
C THR A 34 -1.44 6.27 -10.03
N ILE A 35 -1.75 5.76 -8.84
CA ILE A 35 -2.63 6.47 -7.90
C ILE A 35 -1.76 7.31 -6.97
N THR A 36 -1.91 8.62 -7.07
CA THR A 36 -1.24 9.59 -6.19
C THR A 36 -2.18 10.06 -5.09
N VAL A 37 -1.74 10.00 -3.84
CA VAL A 37 -2.35 10.76 -2.74
C VAL A 37 -1.80 12.17 -2.78
N GLY A 38 -2.69 13.16 -2.82
CA GLY A 38 -2.31 14.57 -2.83
C GLY A 38 -3.36 15.47 -2.19
N PRO A 39 -3.07 16.78 -2.06
CA PRO A 39 -3.97 17.75 -1.46
C PRO A 39 -5.27 17.94 -2.26
N THR A 40 -6.36 18.26 -1.56
CA THR A 40 -7.55 18.86 -2.17
C THR A 40 -7.35 20.36 -2.41
N GLU A 41 -8.29 21.02 -3.10
CA GLU A 41 -8.22 22.47 -3.32
C GLU A 41 -8.27 23.29 -2.01
N ASP A 42 -8.93 22.76 -0.99
CA ASP A 42 -9.06 23.38 0.34
C ASP A 42 -7.92 22.99 1.30
N ALA A 43 -6.90 22.28 0.83
CA ALA A 43 -5.77 21.90 1.68
C ALA A 43 -4.92 23.13 2.02
N PRO A 44 -4.58 23.38 3.30
CA PRO A 44 -3.62 24.40 3.64
C PRO A 44 -2.23 24.05 3.11
N GLU A 45 -1.43 25.07 2.79
CA GLU A 45 -0.01 24.88 2.49
C GLU A 45 0.70 24.23 3.67
N THR A 46 1.64 23.33 3.37
CA THR A 46 2.36 22.55 4.37
C THR A 46 3.68 22.06 3.82
N ASP A 47 4.70 22.08 4.67
CA ASP A 47 6.03 21.57 4.36
C ASP A 47 6.20 20.09 4.77
N ASN A 48 5.13 19.42 5.22
CA ASN A 48 5.20 18.02 5.61
C ASN A 48 5.48 17.13 4.38
N PRO A 49 6.64 16.45 4.30
CA PRO A 49 7.02 15.68 3.12
C PRO A 49 6.29 14.34 2.99
N TYR A 50 5.50 13.94 4.00
CA TYR A 50 4.90 12.61 4.11
C TYR A 50 3.40 12.58 3.77
N ILE A 51 2.88 13.61 3.10
CA ILE A 51 1.43 13.70 2.82
C ILE A 51 1.06 13.65 1.32
N SER A 52 2.05 13.68 0.43
CA SER A 52 1.88 13.58 -1.03
C SER A 52 2.85 12.56 -1.61
N TYR A 53 2.33 11.53 -2.28
CA TYR A 53 3.12 10.40 -2.80
C TYR A 53 2.28 9.52 -3.72
N ASN A 54 2.94 8.71 -4.55
CA ASN A 54 2.30 7.59 -5.23
C ASN A 54 2.00 6.51 -4.21
N ALA A 55 0.73 6.15 -4.08
CA ALA A 55 0.26 5.11 -3.17
C ALA A 55 0.03 3.78 -3.88
N VAL A 56 -0.21 3.80 -5.19
CA VAL A 56 -0.30 2.62 -6.05
C VAL A 56 0.53 2.88 -7.31
N ARG A 57 1.34 1.89 -7.69
CA ARG A 57 2.10 1.93 -8.95
C ARG A 57 2.16 0.55 -9.59
N GLU A 58 1.61 0.45 -10.79
CA GLU A 58 1.69 -0.74 -11.62
C GLU A 58 3.10 -0.95 -12.21
N THR A 59 3.51 -2.22 -12.29
CA THR A 59 4.68 -2.67 -13.05
C THR A 59 4.31 -3.90 -13.86
N ASP A 60 5.20 -4.34 -14.75
CA ASP A 60 5.05 -5.58 -15.51
C ASP A 60 5.20 -6.86 -14.65
N ARG A 61 5.59 -6.73 -13.38
CA ARG A 61 5.85 -7.85 -12.46
C ARG A 61 5.05 -7.77 -11.15
N GLY A 62 3.98 -6.97 -11.15
CA GLY A 62 3.07 -6.79 -10.01
C GLY A 62 2.75 -5.33 -9.72
N VAL A 63 1.82 -5.09 -8.80
CA VAL A 63 1.37 -3.75 -8.40
C VAL A 63 1.84 -3.42 -7.01
N VAL A 64 2.58 -2.32 -6.86
CA VAL A 64 3.10 -1.86 -5.58
C VAL A 64 2.08 -0.95 -4.92
N VAL A 65 1.76 -1.21 -3.65
CA VAL A 65 0.93 -0.36 -2.79
C VAL A 65 1.72 0.09 -1.56
N GLY A 66 1.50 1.31 -1.06
CA GLY A 66 2.23 1.77 0.14
C GLY A 66 1.87 3.17 0.63
N ASN A 67 2.35 3.53 1.82
CA ASN A 67 1.97 4.77 2.51
C ASN A 67 2.89 5.97 2.28
N GLY A 68 3.77 5.94 1.29
CA GLY A 68 4.74 7.00 1.07
C GLY A 68 5.59 6.85 -0.19
N SER A 69 6.56 7.75 -0.34
CA SER A 69 7.44 7.83 -1.52
C SER A 69 8.31 6.61 -1.80
N HIS A 70 8.29 5.60 -0.93
CA HIS A 70 9.00 4.33 -1.11
C HIS A 70 8.30 3.39 -2.11
N VAL A 71 7.03 3.65 -2.46
CA VAL A 71 6.33 2.95 -3.55
C VAL A 71 7.13 3.04 -4.86
N ASP A 72 7.68 4.22 -5.16
CA ASP A 72 8.44 4.44 -6.39
C ASP A 72 9.72 3.59 -6.50
N PRO A 73 10.66 3.60 -5.52
CA PRO A 73 11.85 2.76 -5.58
C PRO A 73 11.55 1.25 -5.48
N ILE A 74 10.46 0.83 -4.81
CA ILE A 74 10.04 -0.58 -4.83
C ILE A 74 9.62 -0.98 -6.25
N ALA A 75 8.77 -0.17 -6.90
CA ALA A 75 8.31 -0.43 -8.27
C ALA A 75 9.47 -0.40 -9.27
N GLU A 76 10.43 0.52 -9.12
CA GLU A 76 11.62 0.59 -9.96
C GLU A 76 12.48 -0.67 -9.83
N LYS A 77 12.76 -1.12 -8.60
CA LYS A 77 13.52 -2.37 -8.38
C LYS A 77 12.81 -3.58 -8.95
N LEU A 78 11.50 -3.66 -8.75
CA LEU A 78 10.68 -4.74 -9.27
C LEU A 78 10.78 -4.79 -10.81
N SER A 79 10.63 -3.63 -11.48
CA SER A 79 10.80 -3.47 -12.94
C SER A 79 12.22 -3.80 -13.42
N LEU A 80 13.24 -3.62 -12.57
CA LEU A 80 14.64 -3.98 -12.86
C LEU A 80 14.94 -5.47 -12.68
N GLY A 81 13.97 -6.29 -12.29
CA GLY A 81 14.14 -7.73 -12.16
C GLY A 81 14.51 -8.21 -10.75
N TYR A 82 14.42 -7.34 -9.72
CA TYR A 82 14.67 -7.77 -8.34
C TYR A 82 13.60 -8.78 -7.89
N PRO A 83 13.96 -9.75 -7.03
CA PRO A 83 12.95 -10.53 -6.30
C PRO A 83 12.01 -9.61 -5.53
N ALA A 84 10.70 -9.89 -5.57
CA ALA A 84 9.68 -9.06 -4.94
C ALA A 84 9.97 -8.76 -3.45
N ARG A 85 10.41 -9.76 -2.69
CA ARG A 85 10.81 -9.58 -1.27
C ARG A 85 11.96 -8.61 -1.12
N ASP A 86 12.97 -8.69 -1.98
CA ASP A 86 14.17 -7.85 -1.87
C ASP A 86 13.87 -6.41 -2.30
N ALA A 87 13.01 -6.23 -3.31
CA ALA A 87 12.54 -4.90 -3.72
C ALA A 87 11.86 -4.15 -2.56
N VAL A 88 11.00 -4.84 -1.79
CA VAL A 88 10.37 -4.29 -0.58
C VAL A 88 11.40 -4.09 0.53
N ALA A 89 12.14 -5.14 0.90
CA ALA A 89 13.05 -5.14 2.04
C ALA A 89 14.15 -4.06 1.92
N GLU A 90 14.83 -3.97 0.78
CA GLU A 90 15.90 -2.99 0.61
C GLU A 90 15.38 -1.55 0.63
N SER A 91 14.19 -1.30 0.06
CA SER A 91 13.62 0.04 -0.02
C SER A 91 13.13 0.50 1.34
N LEU A 92 12.46 -0.38 2.09
CA LEU A 92 12.06 -0.11 3.47
C LEU A 92 13.28 0.07 4.37
N LEU A 93 14.30 -0.79 4.26
CA LEU A 93 15.54 -0.64 5.05
C LEU A 93 16.27 0.67 4.75
N ALA A 94 16.35 1.08 3.48
CA ALA A 94 17.09 2.27 3.07
C ALA A 94 16.38 3.57 3.46
N LEU A 95 15.05 3.62 3.35
CA LEU A 95 14.26 4.82 3.64
C LEU A 95 13.82 4.91 5.10
N ASP A 96 13.77 3.77 5.79
CA ASP A 96 13.45 3.62 7.20
C ASP A 96 12.09 4.23 7.57
N PHE A 97 11.67 4.17 8.84
CA PHE A 97 10.45 4.86 9.31
C PHE A 97 10.52 6.38 9.06
N GLU A 98 9.37 7.04 8.97
CA GLU A 98 9.25 8.49 8.76
C GLU A 98 9.74 9.26 9.99
N LYS A 99 10.54 10.32 9.79
CA LYS A 99 11.13 11.10 10.90
C LYS A 99 10.19 12.22 11.35
N ASP A 100 8.96 11.83 11.67
CA ASP A 100 7.94 12.70 12.27
C ASP A 100 7.89 12.51 13.80
N ASP A 101 6.97 13.21 14.47
CA ASP A 101 6.81 13.13 15.94
C ASP A 101 6.34 11.75 16.45
N TYR A 102 5.93 10.85 15.56
CA TYR A 102 5.35 9.55 15.89
C TYR A 102 6.19 8.37 15.42
N ASP A 103 7.34 8.63 14.77
CA ASP A 103 8.16 7.62 14.11
C ASP A 103 7.35 6.73 13.16
N THR A 104 6.47 7.36 12.38
CA THR A 104 5.46 6.63 11.59
C THR A 104 6.12 5.55 10.72
N PRO A 105 5.70 4.28 10.84
CA PRO A 105 6.21 3.21 9.99
C PRO A 105 5.99 3.46 8.51
N ARG A 106 6.90 2.94 7.68
CA ARG A 106 6.64 2.79 6.24
C ARG A 106 6.10 1.38 6.00
N ILE A 107 4.96 1.31 5.33
CA ILE A 107 4.26 0.08 4.99
C ILE A 107 4.09 0.00 3.48
N ALA A 108 4.33 -1.19 2.94
CA ALA A 108 4.16 -1.44 1.51
C ALA A 108 3.86 -2.91 1.24
N GLY A 109 3.43 -3.18 0.02
CA GLY A 109 3.40 -4.52 -0.50
C GLY A 109 3.26 -4.59 -2.01
N ILE A 110 3.29 -5.80 -2.53
CA ILE A 110 3.20 -6.12 -3.95
C ILE A 110 2.06 -7.14 -4.12
N VAL A 111 1.08 -6.77 -4.93
CA VAL A 111 -0.03 -7.63 -5.38
C VAL A 111 0.35 -8.23 -6.72
N GLY A 112 -0.01 -9.48 -6.99
CA GLY A 112 0.18 -10.08 -8.31
C GLY A 112 1.64 -10.43 -8.62
N VAL A 113 2.43 -10.80 -7.62
CA VAL A 113 3.83 -11.25 -7.84
C VAL A 113 3.82 -12.42 -8.82
N ASP A 114 4.68 -12.34 -9.83
CA ASP A 114 4.80 -13.37 -10.86
C ASP A 114 5.15 -14.75 -10.23
N PRO A 115 4.47 -15.85 -10.62
CA PRO A 115 4.81 -17.21 -10.16
C PRO A 115 6.28 -17.63 -10.40
N ASP A 116 6.94 -17.03 -11.40
CA ASP A 116 8.37 -17.27 -11.68
C ASP A 116 9.31 -16.48 -10.75
N ASP A 117 8.80 -15.54 -9.95
CA ASP A 117 9.62 -14.81 -8.97
C ASP A 117 10.04 -15.73 -7.81
N PRO A 118 11.33 -15.79 -7.45
CA PRO A 118 11.83 -16.70 -6.42
C PRO A 118 11.31 -16.37 -5.00
N THR A 119 10.62 -15.25 -4.83
CA THR A 119 9.98 -14.87 -3.57
C THR A 119 8.79 -15.76 -3.24
N THR A 120 8.00 -16.16 -4.23
CA THR A 120 6.74 -16.90 -3.98
C THR A 120 6.88 -18.39 -4.26
N ARG A 121 6.10 -19.19 -3.52
CA ARG A 121 5.90 -20.61 -3.80
C ARG A 121 4.46 -20.95 -4.23
N ALA A 122 3.64 -19.93 -4.48
CA ALA A 122 2.28 -20.13 -4.96
C ALA A 122 2.27 -20.77 -6.36
N GLU A 123 1.25 -21.57 -6.67
CA GLU A 123 1.07 -22.11 -8.02
C GLU A 123 0.58 -21.04 -9.02
N GLY A 124 0.04 -19.93 -8.51
CA GLY A 124 -0.37 -18.75 -9.26
C GLY A 124 0.34 -17.50 -8.75
N HIS A 125 -0.29 -16.34 -8.90
CA HIS A 125 0.28 -15.10 -8.38
C HIS A 125 0.56 -15.19 -6.88
N GLY A 126 1.62 -14.54 -6.42
CA GLY A 126 1.94 -14.36 -5.00
C GLY A 126 1.64 -12.95 -4.51
N GLY A 127 1.73 -12.75 -3.20
CA GLY A 127 1.71 -11.43 -2.57
C GLY A 127 2.90 -11.26 -1.64
N VAL A 128 3.38 -10.02 -1.47
CA VAL A 128 4.41 -9.67 -0.48
C VAL A 128 3.97 -8.45 0.29
N ILE A 129 4.06 -8.49 1.61
CA ILE A 129 3.75 -7.35 2.48
C ILE A 129 4.94 -7.03 3.38
N GLY A 130 5.12 -5.76 3.74
CA GLY A 130 6.22 -5.35 4.60
C GLY A 130 5.97 -4.07 5.36
N THR A 131 6.68 -3.94 6.47
CA THR A 131 6.68 -2.77 7.34
C THR A 131 8.08 -2.54 7.90
N VAL A 132 8.51 -1.28 7.97
CA VAL A 132 9.67 -0.85 8.75
C VAL A 132 9.23 0.12 9.83
N ARG A 133 9.49 -0.30 11.07
CA ARG A 133 9.28 0.47 12.29
C ARG A 133 10.65 0.89 12.83
N ARG A 134 10.64 1.74 13.86
CA ARG A 134 11.87 2.11 14.58
C ARG A 134 12.65 0.91 15.12
N ASP A 135 11.96 -0.17 15.46
CA ASP A 135 12.52 -1.33 16.15
C ASP A 135 12.58 -2.61 15.30
N ALA A 136 12.01 -2.61 14.09
CA ALA A 136 11.84 -3.82 13.29
C ALA A 136 11.70 -3.54 11.79
N LEU A 137 12.12 -4.51 10.98
CA LEU A 137 11.79 -4.63 9.55
C LEU A 137 11.19 -6.02 9.33
N LEU A 138 9.94 -6.07 8.89
CA LEU A 138 9.22 -7.31 8.56
C LEU A 138 8.89 -7.30 7.07
N VAL A 139 9.15 -8.41 6.38
CA VAL A 139 8.75 -8.62 4.99
C VAL A 139 8.39 -10.09 4.81
N GLU A 140 7.15 -10.35 4.41
CA GLU A 140 6.54 -11.68 4.39
C GLU A 140 5.85 -11.93 3.04
N GLU A 141 5.96 -13.16 2.54
CA GLU A 141 5.07 -13.66 1.49
C GLU A 141 3.69 -13.88 2.11
N VAL A 142 2.64 -13.49 1.39
CA VAL A 142 1.24 -13.68 1.82
C VAL A 142 0.47 -14.47 0.78
N THR A 143 -0.43 -15.33 1.27
CA THR A 143 -1.26 -16.23 0.43
C THR A 143 -2.75 -15.92 0.54
N GLU A 144 -3.12 -14.98 1.41
CA GLU A 144 -4.48 -14.50 1.65
C GLU A 144 -4.42 -12.99 1.96
N PRO A 145 -5.54 -12.25 1.83
CA PRO A 145 -5.57 -10.83 2.15
C PRO A 145 -5.05 -10.56 3.57
N THR A 146 -3.97 -9.79 3.63
CA THR A 146 -3.22 -9.50 4.86
C THR A 146 -3.09 -7.99 4.99
N LEU A 147 -3.40 -7.45 6.16
CA LEU A 147 -3.32 -6.04 6.47
C LEU A 147 -2.04 -5.73 7.26
N VAL A 148 -1.44 -4.58 6.98
CA VAL A 148 -0.54 -3.90 7.91
C VAL A 148 -0.84 -2.40 7.91
N ALA A 149 -0.82 -1.80 9.08
CA ALA A 149 -1.12 -0.39 9.31
C ALA A 149 0.06 0.35 9.93
N THR A 150 -0.01 1.68 9.93
CA THR A 150 1.01 2.52 10.56
C THR A 150 0.93 2.50 12.10
N TYR A 151 -0.26 2.28 12.67
CA TYR A 151 -0.49 2.30 14.11
C TYR A 151 -1.40 1.13 14.52
N GLU A 152 -1.24 0.64 15.75
CA GLU A 152 -1.96 -0.49 16.36
C GLU A 152 -1.71 -1.84 15.66
N THR A 153 -2.14 -2.00 14.40
CA THR A 153 -1.92 -3.21 13.59
C THR A 153 -0.62 -3.08 12.77
N ASP A 154 0.50 -2.89 13.46
CA ASP A 154 1.80 -2.54 12.85
C ASP A 154 2.67 -3.74 12.46
N SER A 155 2.08 -4.93 12.44
CA SER A 155 2.64 -6.19 11.92
C SER A 155 1.62 -6.85 10.99
N PRO A 156 2.04 -7.65 9.99
CA PRO A 156 1.11 -8.33 9.08
C PRO A 156 0.12 -9.23 9.82
N GLU A 157 -1.18 -9.04 9.59
CA GLU A 157 -2.26 -9.84 10.17
C GLU A 157 -3.32 -10.15 9.10
N ALA A 158 -3.97 -11.31 9.20
CA ALA A 158 -5.04 -11.69 8.29
C ALA A 158 -6.17 -10.65 8.29
N PHE A 159 -6.72 -10.35 7.11
CA PHE A 159 -7.78 -9.38 6.93
C PHE A 159 -8.89 -9.98 6.07
N ASP A 160 -10.14 -9.83 6.51
CA ASP A 160 -11.29 -10.33 5.77
C ASP A 160 -11.68 -9.30 4.70
N LEU A 161 -11.15 -9.49 3.48
CA LEU A 161 -11.48 -8.69 2.30
C LEU A 161 -12.42 -9.50 1.41
N GLU A 162 -13.68 -9.08 1.31
CA GLU A 162 -14.70 -9.82 0.55
C GLU A 162 -14.75 -9.40 -0.93
N ALA A 163 -14.54 -8.13 -1.21
CA ALA A 163 -14.59 -7.58 -2.56
C ALA A 163 -13.51 -8.16 -3.48
N THR A 164 -13.87 -8.34 -4.75
CA THR A 164 -13.01 -8.97 -5.77
C THR A 164 -12.76 -8.11 -7.01
N ASP A 165 -13.39 -6.94 -7.12
CA ASP A 165 -13.06 -5.91 -8.10
C ASP A 165 -12.47 -4.66 -7.43
N ALA A 166 -11.69 -3.88 -8.19
CA ALA A 166 -10.94 -2.77 -7.63
C ALA A 166 -11.85 -1.67 -7.02
N GLU A 167 -13.03 -1.44 -7.58
CA GLU A 167 -13.95 -0.38 -7.14
C GLU A 167 -14.63 -0.75 -5.81
N GLU A 168 -15.08 -2.00 -5.70
CA GLU A 168 -15.64 -2.56 -4.46
C GLU A 168 -14.58 -2.64 -3.37
N ILE A 169 -13.35 -3.07 -3.68
CA ILE A 169 -12.24 -3.10 -2.72
C ILE A 169 -11.97 -1.71 -2.14
N ALA A 170 -11.89 -0.69 -2.99
CA ALA A 170 -11.67 0.70 -2.55
C ALA A 170 -12.78 1.17 -1.58
N ARG A 171 -14.03 0.82 -1.87
CA ARG A 171 -15.18 1.16 -1.02
C ARG A 171 -15.20 0.38 0.29
N GLU A 172 -14.87 -0.90 0.26
CA GLU A 172 -14.85 -1.76 1.43
C GLU A 172 -13.82 -1.26 2.45
N VAL A 173 -12.57 -1.02 2.02
CA VAL A 173 -11.55 -0.51 2.95
C VAL A 173 -11.85 0.91 3.41
N TYR A 174 -12.48 1.75 2.58
CA TYR A 174 -12.95 3.08 2.99
C TYR A 174 -14.03 2.98 4.08
N GLY A 175 -15.01 2.08 3.89
CA GLY A 175 -16.13 1.86 4.80
C GLY A 175 -15.80 1.07 6.07
N HIS A 176 -14.61 0.47 6.15
CA HIS A 176 -14.15 -0.28 7.32
C HIS A 176 -14.20 0.56 8.62
N GLU A 177 -14.45 -0.08 9.76
CA GLU A 177 -14.69 0.53 11.08
C GLU A 177 -13.54 1.38 11.65
N PHE A 178 -12.37 1.36 11.00
CA PHE A 178 -11.26 2.21 11.38
C PHE A 178 -11.64 3.69 11.24
N GLU A 179 -11.20 4.52 12.17
CA GLU A 179 -11.61 5.91 12.25
C GLU A 179 -10.91 6.80 11.21
N HIS A 180 -11.50 7.97 10.93
CA HIS A 180 -10.89 9.05 10.16
C HIS A 180 -10.54 8.71 8.70
N ALA A 181 -11.43 7.99 7.99
CA ALA A 181 -11.29 7.76 6.55
C ALA A 181 -11.13 9.08 5.77
N VAL A 182 -10.21 9.10 4.81
CA VAL A 182 -9.95 10.25 3.92
C VAL A 182 -10.16 9.84 2.46
N CYS A 183 -9.42 8.83 2.00
CA CYS A 183 -9.58 8.24 0.68
C CYS A 183 -9.02 6.82 0.68
N ALA A 184 -9.37 6.06 -0.35
CA ALA A 184 -8.94 4.70 -0.57
C ALA A 184 -8.64 4.41 -2.04
N ALA A 185 -7.87 3.36 -2.26
CA ALA A 185 -7.61 2.74 -3.54
C ALA A 185 -7.76 1.22 -3.42
N GLY A 186 -8.29 0.61 -4.48
CA GLY A 186 -8.37 -0.85 -4.64
C GLY A 186 -7.62 -1.27 -5.89
N VAL A 187 -7.11 -2.50 -5.88
CA VAL A 187 -6.27 -3.10 -6.92
C VAL A 187 -6.68 -4.55 -7.11
N THR A 188 -6.77 -4.97 -8.37
CA THR A 188 -6.89 -6.39 -8.74
C THR A 188 -5.88 -6.76 -9.82
N VAL A 189 -5.44 -8.02 -9.79
CA VAL A 189 -4.56 -8.63 -10.79
C VAL A 189 -5.16 -9.96 -11.25
N ASP A 190 -5.88 -9.92 -12.37
CA ASP A 190 -6.47 -11.09 -13.01
C ASP A 190 -6.50 -10.92 -14.54
N GLY A 191 -5.56 -11.55 -15.25
CA GLY A 191 -5.41 -11.38 -16.71
C GLY A 191 -5.05 -9.95 -17.16
N GLY A 192 -4.84 -9.04 -16.20
CA GLY A 192 -4.56 -7.61 -16.35
C GLY A 192 -4.64 -6.92 -14.98
N VAL A 193 -4.22 -5.66 -14.93
CA VAL A 193 -4.31 -4.83 -13.73
C VAL A 193 -5.51 -3.91 -13.82
N GLU A 194 -6.32 -3.89 -12.76
CA GLU A 194 -7.33 -2.86 -12.56
C GLU A 194 -7.07 -2.12 -11.26
N THR A 195 -7.28 -0.80 -11.30
CA THR A 195 -7.21 0.04 -10.09
C THR A 195 -8.42 0.95 -10.03
N ALA A 196 -8.85 1.28 -8.82
CA ALA A 196 -9.92 2.23 -8.59
C ALA A 196 -9.64 3.07 -7.35
N ILE A 197 -10.27 4.24 -7.29
CA ILE A 197 -10.16 5.19 -6.17
C ILE A 197 -11.53 5.47 -5.57
N TYR A 198 -11.57 5.74 -4.26
CA TYR A 198 -12.75 6.23 -3.56
C TYR A 198 -12.37 7.38 -2.63
N ASN A 199 -12.96 8.55 -2.83
CA ASN A 199 -12.62 9.79 -2.11
C ASN A 199 -13.72 10.28 -1.14
N GLY A 200 -14.65 9.38 -0.77
CA GLY A 200 -15.82 9.71 0.05
C GLY A 200 -17.08 9.95 -0.75
#